data_AF-A0A6B3W1H9-F1
#
_entry.id   AF-A0A6B3W1H9-F1
#
_cell.length_a   1.000
_cell.length_b   1.000
_cell.length_c   1.000
_cell.angle_alpha   90.00
_cell.angle_beta   90.00
_cell.angle_gamma   90.00
#
_symmetry.space_group_name_H-M   'P 1'
#
loop_
_entity.id
_entity.type
_entity.pdbx_description
1 polymer ?
#
loop_
_entity_poly.entity_id
_entity_poly.type
_entity_poly.pdbx_seq_one_letter_code
_entity_poly.pdbx_strand_id
1 'polypeptide(L)'
;MPISTIADYLGFRVLWSPYFFIVLMLILVGYFLITMKFRTRFVSSEKLTKRQATFFTLGIVLLYMIEGSQLPKIGYFYFHETYYIQKACLYLVIPPFLIIGIPQWIWRAIINNPAFKLIFNIFMKPLIALILFNIFFIFSYLTNFPYYGSYYIELLYNGFVFILAVFMWWPLVNQLPEQRKLSRLKKVGYIFLGIVIAFITLMFMVSLFLLSSSIRY
;
A
#
# COMPACT_ATOMS: atom_id res chain seq x y z
N MET A 1 10.51 -33.04 7.88
CA MET A 1 10.03 -32.37 9.11
C MET A 1 8.75 -33.09 9.56
N PRO A 2 8.57 -33.46 10.83
CA PRO A 2 7.37 -34.18 11.27
C PRO A 2 6.10 -33.30 11.18
N ILE A 3 4.95 -33.93 10.92
CA ILE A 3 3.65 -33.26 10.69
C ILE A 3 3.21 -32.44 11.92
N SER A 4 3.57 -32.87 13.13
CA SER A 4 3.30 -32.15 14.38
C SER A 4 3.98 -30.78 14.43
N THR A 5 5.23 -30.67 13.98
CA THR A 5 5.93 -29.38 13.86
C THR A 5 5.28 -28.44 12.86
N ILE A 6 4.65 -28.95 11.79
CA ILE A 6 3.99 -28.10 10.78
C ILE A 6 2.71 -27.47 11.35
N ALA A 7 1.97 -28.19 12.19
CA ALA A 7 0.76 -27.69 12.84
C ALA A 7 1.04 -26.51 13.79
N ASP A 8 2.16 -26.53 14.50
CA ASP A 8 2.58 -25.43 15.39
C ASP A 8 2.96 -24.16 14.60
N TYR A 9 3.56 -24.30 13.41
CA TYR A 9 3.83 -23.18 12.49
C TYR A 9 2.58 -22.63 11.80
N LEU A 10 1.50 -23.41 11.72
CA LEU A 10 0.21 -23.01 11.17
C LEU A 10 -0.77 -22.48 12.24
N GLY A 11 -0.33 -22.36 13.49
CA GLY A 11 -1.16 -21.78 14.56
C GLY A 11 -1.71 -20.42 14.15
N PHE A 12 -2.99 -20.15 14.43
CA PHE A 12 -3.69 -18.93 14.00
C PHE A 12 -2.92 -17.64 14.32
N ARG A 13 -2.22 -17.57 15.46
CA ARG A 13 -1.40 -16.41 15.87
C ARG A 13 -0.10 -16.26 15.06
N VAL A 14 0.43 -17.37 14.56
CA VAL A 14 1.61 -17.40 13.69
C VAL A 14 1.19 -16.96 12.28
N LEU A 15 0.01 -17.37 11.81
CA LEU A 15 -0.49 -16.99 10.49
C LEU A 15 -1.12 -15.60 10.43
N TRP A 16 -1.75 -15.14 11.51
CA TRP A 16 -2.48 -13.88 11.57
C TRP A 16 -2.00 -13.05 12.75
N SER A 17 -1.40 -11.89 12.49
CA SER A 17 -0.91 -11.01 13.55
C SER A 17 -2.07 -10.36 14.34
N PRO A 18 -2.31 -10.72 15.62
CA PRO A 18 -3.39 -10.12 16.41
C PRO A 18 -3.07 -8.67 16.78
N TYR A 19 -1.78 -8.35 16.95
CA TYR A 19 -1.31 -6.99 17.22
C TYR A 19 -1.63 -6.07 16.05
N PHE A 20 -1.39 -6.52 14.82
CA PHE A 20 -1.71 -5.74 13.62
C PHE A 20 -3.22 -5.54 13.47
N PHE A 21 -4.03 -6.55 13.79
CA PHE A 21 -5.49 -6.42 13.83
C PHE A 21 -5.95 -5.31 14.77
N ILE A 22 -5.41 -5.28 16.01
CA ILE A 22 -5.76 -4.25 16.99
C ILE A 22 -5.40 -2.86 16.48
N VAL A 23 -4.21 -2.68 15.91
CA VAL A 23 -3.78 -1.40 15.32
C VAL A 23 -4.73 -0.95 14.21
N LEU A 24 -5.12 -1.86 13.31
CA LEU A 24 -6.06 -1.54 12.23
C LEU A 24 -7.47 -1.22 12.76
N MET A 25 -7.93 -1.90 13.80
CA MET A 25 -9.20 -1.56 14.47
C MET A 25 -9.15 -0.19 15.12
N LEU A 26 -8.03 0.18 15.77
CA LEU A 26 -7.83 1.52 16.32
C LEU A 26 -7.86 2.59 15.22
N ILE A 27 -7.23 2.32 14.06
CA ILE A 27 -7.27 3.22 12.91
C ILE A 27 -8.71 3.36 12.37
N LEU A 28 -9.44 2.25 12.26
CA LEU A 28 -10.82 2.24 11.77
C LEU A 28 -11.77 3.00 12.72
N VAL A 29 -11.68 2.73 14.02
CA VAL A 29 -12.45 3.44 15.04
C VAL A 29 -12.08 4.92 15.06
N GLY A 30 -10.78 5.25 15.03
CA GLY A 30 -10.30 6.63 14.95
C GLY A 30 -10.84 7.36 13.73
N TYR A 31 -10.84 6.71 12.57
CA TYR A 31 -11.44 7.25 11.35
C TYR A 31 -12.94 7.56 11.53
N PHE A 32 -13.74 6.62 12.06
CA PHE A 32 -15.17 6.87 12.29
C PHE A 32 -15.42 7.95 13.36
N LEU A 33 -14.61 8.01 14.41
CA LEU A 33 -14.69 9.07 15.41
C LEU A 33 -14.39 10.44 14.79
N ILE A 34 -13.35 10.56 13.97
CA ILE A 34 -12.99 11.81 13.29
C ILE A 34 -14.08 12.22 12.30
N THR A 35 -14.58 11.28 11.50
CA THR A 35 -15.53 11.56 10.40
C THR A 35 -16.98 11.72 10.84
N MET A 36 -17.39 11.11 11.96
CA MET A 36 -18.76 11.22 12.47
C MET A 36 -18.85 12.18 13.67
N LYS A 37 -18.04 11.97 14.71
CA LYS A 37 -18.16 12.68 16.00
C LYS A 37 -17.41 14.00 16.03
N PHE A 38 -16.15 14.02 15.58
CA PHE A 38 -15.29 15.20 15.65
C PHE A 38 -15.28 16.04 14.37
N ARG A 39 -16.12 15.70 13.38
CA ARG A 39 -16.15 16.40 12.09
C ARG A 39 -16.38 17.91 12.24
N THR A 40 -17.16 18.33 13.24
CA THR A 40 -17.51 19.74 13.49
C THR A 40 -16.32 20.62 13.88
N ARG A 41 -15.17 20.01 14.21
CA ARG A 41 -13.92 20.75 14.45
C ARG A 41 -13.18 21.15 13.17
N PHE A 42 -13.60 20.64 12.00
CA PHE A 42 -12.95 20.89 10.72
C PHE A 42 -13.80 21.79 9.82
N VAL A 43 -13.14 22.66 9.07
CA VAL A 43 -13.79 23.54 8.07
C VAL A 43 -14.30 22.68 6.91
N SER A 44 -15.55 22.92 6.48
CA SER A 44 -16.23 22.16 5.41
C SER A 44 -16.45 20.67 5.74
N SER A 45 -16.99 20.39 6.94
CA SER A 45 -17.25 19.05 7.47
C SER A 45 -18.47 18.36 6.85
N GLU A 46 -18.37 18.02 5.55
CA GLU A 46 -19.41 17.24 4.87
C GLU A 46 -19.64 15.89 5.58
N LYS A 47 -20.90 15.40 5.53
CA LYS A 47 -21.26 14.10 6.12
C LYS A 47 -20.53 12.99 5.38
N LEU A 48 -20.01 12.02 6.13
CA LEU A 48 -19.40 10.82 5.55
C LEU A 48 -20.43 10.07 4.69
N THR A 49 -20.11 9.89 3.41
CA THR A 49 -20.97 9.11 2.51
C THR A 49 -20.84 7.62 2.78
N LYS A 50 -21.91 6.85 2.55
CA LYS A 50 -21.86 5.37 2.66
C LYS A 50 -20.75 4.78 1.80
N ARG A 51 -20.56 5.34 0.60
CA ARG A 51 -19.48 4.95 -0.32
C ARG A 51 -18.09 5.11 0.32
N GLN A 52 -17.78 6.29 0.88
CA GLN A 52 -16.50 6.55 1.54
C GLN A 52 -16.26 5.59 2.71
N ALA A 53 -17.27 5.39 3.56
CA ALA A 53 -17.20 4.44 4.67
C ALA A 53 -16.90 3.01 4.19
N THR A 54 -17.58 2.53 3.16
CA THR A 54 -17.36 1.20 2.59
C THR A 54 -15.96 1.07 1.98
N PHE A 55 -15.50 2.03 1.17
CA PHE A 55 -14.18 1.97 0.55
C PHE A 55 -13.05 2.00 1.60
N PHE A 56 -13.17 2.84 2.63
CA PHE A 56 -12.16 2.88 3.70
C PHE A 56 -12.14 1.57 4.49
N THR A 57 -13.31 1.07 4.87
CA THR A 57 -13.43 -0.20 5.62
C THR A 57 -12.88 -1.37 4.80
N LEU A 58 -13.22 -1.46 3.51
CA LEU A 58 -12.66 -2.47 2.60
C LEU A 58 -11.14 -2.34 2.47
N GLY A 59 -10.61 -1.13 2.37
CA GLY A 59 -9.16 -0.91 2.34
C GLY A 59 -8.46 -1.43 3.59
N ILE A 60 -9.04 -1.20 4.78
CA ILE A 60 -8.51 -1.72 6.06
C ILE A 60 -8.62 -3.24 6.14
N VAL A 61 -9.76 -3.82 5.74
CA VAL A 61 -9.95 -5.28 5.72
C VAL A 61 -8.98 -5.95 4.76
N LEU A 62 -8.81 -5.43 3.55
CA LEU A 62 -7.84 -5.94 2.58
C LEU A 62 -6.40 -5.80 3.09
N LEU A 63 -6.07 -4.69 3.76
CA LEU A 63 -4.76 -4.51 4.38
C LEU A 63 -4.48 -5.57 5.44
N TYR A 64 -5.49 -5.93 6.26
CA TYR A 64 -5.36 -7.03 7.21
C TYR A 64 -5.23 -8.39 6.51
N MET A 65 -6.06 -8.66 5.50
CA MET A 65 -6.02 -9.92 4.76
C MET A 65 -4.67 -10.16 4.09
N ILE A 66 -4.09 -9.11 3.53
CA ILE A 66 -2.80 -9.19 2.84
C ILE A 66 -1.68 -9.15 3.88
N GLU A 67 -1.43 -8.03 4.54
CA GLU A 67 -0.24 -7.84 5.41
C GLU A 67 -0.36 -8.55 6.77
N GLY A 68 -1.59 -8.72 7.27
CA GLY A 68 -1.84 -9.46 8.51
C GLY A 68 -1.59 -10.95 8.37
N SER A 69 -1.65 -11.48 7.14
CA SER A 69 -1.25 -12.85 6.84
C SER A 69 0.28 -12.96 6.81
N GLN A 70 0.84 -13.69 7.78
CA GLN A 70 2.27 -14.04 7.79
C GLN A 70 2.59 -15.19 6.82
N LEU A 71 1.57 -15.73 6.13
CA LEU A 71 1.69 -16.82 5.17
C LEU A 71 2.82 -16.59 4.16
N PRO A 72 2.95 -15.41 3.51
CA PRO A 72 3.99 -15.24 2.50
C PRO A 72 5.37 -14.96 3.10
N LYS A 73 5.46 -14.56 4.38
CA LYS A 73 6.75 -14.48 5.09
C LYS A 73 7.31 -15.87 5.39
N ILE A 74 6.44 -16.82 5.72
CA ILE A 74 6.80 -18.24 5.86
C ILE A 74 7.11 -18.82 4.48
N GLY A 75 6.29 -18.46 3.48
CA GLY A 75 6.47 -18.85 2.08
C GLY A 75 7.76 -18.32 1.45
N TYR A 76 8.30 -17.18 1.88
CA TYR A 76 9.53 -16.58 1.38
C TYR A 76 10.73 -17.54 1.43
N PHE A 77 10.85 -18.34 2.49
CA PHE A 77 11.93 -19.34 2.61
C PHE A 77 11.93 -20.36 1.46
N TYR A 78 10.75 -20.62 0.89
CA TYR A 78 10.57 -21.57 -0.20
C TYR A 78 10.47 -20.86 -1.56
N PHE A 79 9.75 -19.74 -1.61
CA PHE A 79 9.42 -18.99 -2.81
C PHE A 79 9.41 -17.49 -2.52
N HIS A 80 10.58 -16.88 -2.65
CA HIS A 80 10.83 -15.44 -2.61
C HIS A 80 9.78 -14.61 -3.37
N GLU A 81 9.36 -15.07 -4.55
CA GLU A 81 8.37 -14.41 -5.41
C GLU A 81 7.00 -14.21 -4.77
N THR A 82 6.55 -15.17 -3.96
CA THR A 82 5.22 -15.11 -3.34
C THR A 82 5.08 -13.91 -2.41
N TYR A 83 6.17 -13.53 -1.75
CA TYR A 83 6.25 -12.32 -0.92
C TYR A 83 6.12 -11.05 -1.76
N TYR A 84 6.80 -10.95 -2.91
CA TYR A 84 6.75 -9.74 -3.74
C TYR A 84 5.47 -9.61 -4.55
N ILE A 85 4.84 -10.72 -4.95
CA ILE A 85 3.48 -10.71 -5.52
C ILE A 85 2.48 -10.18 -4.50
N GLN A 86 2.57 -10.62 -3.24
CA GLN A 86 1.76 -10.09 -2.14
C GLN A 86 1.97 -8.57 -1.98
N LYS A 87 3.23 -8.10 -1.96
CA LYS A 87 3.54 -6.66 -1.85
C LYS A 87 3.05 -5.87 -3.07
N ALA A 88 3.12 -6.41 -4.28
CA ALA A 88 2.55 -5.80 -5.48
C ALA A 88 1.03 -5.62 -5.34
N CYS A 89 0.32 -6.66 -4.92
CA CYS A 89 -1.11 -6.57 -4.63
C CYS A 89 -1.41 -5.53 -3.54
N LEU A 90 -0.61 -5.50 -2.47
CA LEU A 90 -0.75 -4.54 -1.38
C LEU A 90 -0.64 -3.10 -1.89
N TYR A 91 0.38 -2.78 -2.67
CA TYR A 91 0.64 -1.41 -3.15
C TYR A 91 -0.23 -0.98 -4.34
N LEU A 92 -0.75 -1.92 -5.13
CA LEU A 92 -1.59 -1.60 -6.29
C LEU A 92 -3.09 -1.58 -5.95
N VAL A 93 -3.55 -2.45 -5.04
CA VAL A 93 -4.98 -2.60 -4.75
C VAL A 93 -5.42 -1.71 -3.60
N ILE A 94 -4.68 -1.63 -2.50
CA ILE A 94 -5.17 -0.98 -1.27
C ILE A 94 -5.17 0.56 -1.34
N PRO A 95 -4.11 1.24 -1.84
CA PRO A 95 -4.09 2.70 -1.88
C PRO A 95 -5.30 3.38 -2.54
N PRO A 96 -5.82 2.94 -3.71
CA PRO A 96 -6.99 3.59 -4.30
C PRO A 96 -8.24 3.47 -3.41
N PHE A 97 -8.42 2.37 -2.67
CA PHE A 97 -9.54 2.21 -1.73
C PHE A 97 -9.44 3.21 -0.57
N LEU A 98 -8.23 3.38 -0.01
CA LEU A 98 -8.02 4.34 1.08
C LEU A 98 -8.18 5.78 0.59
N ILE A 99 -7.70 6.12 -0.61
CA ILE A 99 -7.85 7.47 -1.18
C ILE A 99 -9.32 7.84 -1.37
N ILE A 100 -10.12 6.95 -1.95
CA ILE A 100 -11.56 7.15 -2.17
C ILE A 100 -12.32 7.13 -0.84
N GLY A 101 -11.88 6.30 0.10
CA GLY A 101 -12.51 6.15 1.40
C GLY A 101 -12.35 7.37 2.30
N ILE A 102 -11.28 8.15 2.14
CA ILE A 102 -11.04 9.34 2.95
C ILE A 102 -11.78 10.55 2.36
N PRO A 103 -12.64 11.25 3.13
CA PRO A 103 -13.31 12.46 2.69
C PRO A 103 -12.36 13.57 2.23
N GLN A 104 -12.82 14.36 1.25
CA GLN A 104 -12.04 15.45 0.66
C GLN A 104 -11.56 16.49 1.68
N TRP A 105 -12.37 16.81 2.70
CA TRP A 105 -11.98 17.76 3.74
C TRP A 105 -10.81 17.27 4.61
N ILE A 106 -10.69 15.95 4.84
CA ILE A 106 -9.54 15.36 5.53
C ILE A 106 -8.30 15.50 4.67
N TRP A 107 -8.41 15.19 3.38
CA TRP A 107 -7.30 15.39 2.44
C TRP A 107 -6.85 16.84 2.39
N ARG A 108 -7.78 17.81 2.35
CA ARG A 108 -7.45 19.24 2.43
C ARG A 108 -6.70 19.58 3.71
N ALA A 109 -7.16 19.07 4.86
CA ALA A 109 -6.50 19.31 6.15
C ALA A 109 -5.06 18.76 6.18
N ILE A 110 -4.83 17.58 5.61
CA ILE A 110 -3.50 16.96 5.53
C ILE A 110 -2.58 17.75 4.57
N ILE A 111 -3.08 18.09 3.39
CA ILE A 111 -2.29 18.75 2.32
C ILE A 111 -1.94 20.20 2.68
N ASN A 112 -2.87 20.92 3.32
CA ASN A 112 -2.68 22.31 3.69
C ASN A 112 -1.89 22.48 4.99
N ASN A 113 -1.59 21.39 5.70
CA ASN A 113 -0.75 21.45 6.89
C ASN A 113 0.68 21.88 6.50
N PRO A 114 1.22 22.97 7.07
CA PRO A 114 2.54 23.50 6.70
C PRO A 114 3.67 22.47 6.85
N ALA A 115 3.56 21.54 7.81
CA ALA A 115 4.57 20.49 8.02
C ALA A 115 4.68 19.54 6.82
N PHE A 116 3.56 19.26 6.14
CA PHE A 116 3.53 18.30 5.04
C PHE A 116 3.44 18.97 3.66
N LYS A 117 3.15 20.27 3.61
CA LYS A 117 2.94 21.02 2.36
C LYS A 117 4.10 20.88 1.37
N LEU A 118 5.35 20.90 1.84
CA LEU A 118 6.53 20.73 0.99
C LEU A 118 6.60 19.30 0.40
N ILE A 119 6.37 18.29 1.25
CA ILE A 119 6.35 16.88 0.86
C ILE A 119 5.26 16.68 -0.20
N PHE A 120 4.03 17.11 0.06
CA PHE A 120 2.94 16.98 -0.90
C PHE A 120 3.22 17.70 -2.22
N ASN A 121 3.85 18.88 -2.21
CA ASN A 121 4.16 19.61 -3.45
C ASN A 121 5.18 18.89 -4.36
N ILE A 122 6.09 18.10 -3.77
CA ILE A 122 7.08 17.30 -4.52
C ILE A 122 6.48 15.96 -4.90
N PHE A 123 5.94 15.21 -3.92
CA PHE A 123 5.49 13.84 -4.09
C PHE A 123 4.13 13.73 -4.80
N MET A 124 3.30 14.78 -4.86
CA MET A 124 2.09 14.76 -5.69
C MET A 124 2.35 15.05 -7.18
N LYS A 125 3.60 15.34 -7.58
CA LYS A 125 3.94 15.43 -9.01
C LYS A 125 3.84 14.04 -9.63
N PRO A 126 2.96 13.82 -10.64
CA PRO A 126 2.61 12.48 -11.08
C PRO A 126 3.81 11.62 -11.47
N LEU A 127 4.69 12.15 -12.33
CA LEU A 127 5.88 11.44 -12.80
C LEU A 127 6.86 11.13 -11.66
N ILE A 128 7.03 12.04 -10.71
CA ILE A 128 7.92 11.82 -9.56
C ILE A 128 7.37 10.70 -8.69
N ALA A 129 6.08 10.73 -8.38
CA ALA A 129 5.42 9.69 -7.58
C ALA A 129 5.55 8.30 -8.22
N LEU A 130 5.31 8.24 -9.54
CA LEU A 130 5.43 7.01 -10.32
C LEU A 130 6.86 6.46 -10.29
N ILE A 131 7.84 7.30 -10.60
CA ILE A 131 9.24 6.89 -10.68
C ILE A 131 9.74 6.45 -9.30
N LEU A 132 9.48 7.22 -8.24
CA LEU A 132 9.92 6.89 -6.89
C LEU A 132 9.32 5.58 -6.41
N PHE A 133 8.00 5.38 -6.54
CA PHE A 133 7.36 4.13 -6.14
C PHE A 133 8.04 2.93 -6.82
N ASN A 134 8.22 2.99 -8.14
CA ASN A 134 8.81 1.89 -8.89
C ASN A 134 10.28 1.66 -8.54
N ILE A 135 11.08 2.70 -8.37
CA ILE A 135 12.50 2.58 -7.96
C ILE A 135 12.60 1.85 -6.62
N PHE A 136 11.86 2.28 -5.60
CA PHE A 136 11.93 1.64 -4.29
C PHE A 136 11.35 0.23 -4.33
N PHE A 137 10.26 0.00 -5.06
CA PHE A 137 9.69 -1.33 -5.21
C PHE A 137 10.68 -2.32 -5.86
N ILE A 138 11.32 -1.94 -6.97
CA ILE A 138 12.33 -2.75 -7.66
C ILE A 138 13.58 -2.94 -6.78
N PHE A 139 14.03 -1.88 -6.11
CA PHE A 139 15.17 -1.94 -5.19
C PHE A 139 14.93 -2.97 -4.07
N SER A 140 13.73 -2.99 -3.51
CA SER A 140 13.36 -3.95 -2.46
C SER A 140 13.52 -5.39 -2.93
N TYR A 141 13.06 -5.69 -4.15
CA TYR A 141 13.17 -7.01 -4.77
C TYR A 141 14.61 -7.42 -5.04
N LEU A 142 15.38 -6.55 -5.71
CA LEU A 142 16.76 -6.86 -6.11
C LEU A 142 17.70 -7.06 -4.92
N THR A 143 17.56 -6.23 -3.89
CA THR A 143 18.49 -6.22 -2.76
C THR A 143 18.04 -7.09 -1.60
N ASN A 144 16.74 -7.33 -1.47
CA ASN A 144 16.13 -7.91 -0.27
C ASN A 144 16.49 -7.17 1.02
N PHE A 145 16.92 -5.91 0.89
CA PHE A 145 17.39 -5.09 1.99
C PHE A 145 16.39 -5.03 3.17
N PRO A 146 15.07 -4.86 2.95
CA PRO A 146 14.13 -4.80 4.07
C PRO A 146 14.01 -6.12 4.82
N TYR A 147 14.17 -7.24 4.10
CA TYR A 147 14.02 -8.58 4.67
C TYR A 147 15.22 -8.99 5.50
N TYR A 148 16.45 -8.68 5.05
CA TYR A 148 17.68 -8.97 5.80
C TYR A 148 17.95 -7.98 6.95
N GLY A 149 17.15 -6.92 7.06
CA GLY A 149 17.20 -5.99 8.17
C GLY A 149 16.52 -6.53 9.45
N SER A 150 16.27 -5.63 10.39
CA SER A 150 15.41 -5.93 11.55
C SER A 150 13.93 -5.83 11.17
N TYR A 151 13.05 -6.44 11.97
CA TYR A 151 11.59 -6.27 11.83
C TYR A 151 11.16 -4.80 11.68
N TYR A 152 11.82 -3.89 12.41
CA TYR A 152 11.53 -2.46 12.33
C TYR A 152 11.95 -1.84 10.99
N ILE A 153 13.08 -2.28 10.41
CA ILE A 153 13.51 -1.83 9.08
C ILE A 153 12.51 -2.30 8.03
N GLU A 154 12.10 -3.57 8.09
CA GLU A 154 11.11 -4.13 7.17
C GLU A 154 9.78 -3.34 7.25
N LEU A 155 9.30 -3.09 8.49
CA LEU A 155 8.07 -2.35 8.74
C LEU A 155 8.13 -0.91 8.23
N LEU A 156 9.21 -0.19 8.54
CA LEU A 156 9.41 1.20 8.13
C LEU A 156 9.53 1.32 6.62
N TYR A 157 10.28 0.40 5.99
CA TYR A 157 10.48 0.39 4.55
C TYR A 157 9.18 0.08 3.82
N ASN A 158 8.45 -0.95 4.24
CA ASN A 158 7.15 -1.30 3.65
C ASN A 158 6.14 -0.15 3.83
N GLY A 159 6.11 0.49 5.00
CA GLY A 159 5.29 1.68 5.24
C GLY A 159 5.68 2.85 4.34
N PHE A 160 6.98 3.08 4.11
CA PHE A 160 7.47 4.10 3.20
C PHE A 160 7.05 3.83 1.74
N VAL A 161 7.24 2.60 1.24
CA VAL A 161 6.82 2.22 -0.12
C VAL A 161 5.30 2.30 -0.26
N PHE A 162 4.54 1.95 0.79
CA PHE A 162 3.08 2.12 0.81
C PHE A 162 2.68 3.59 0.65
N ILE A 163 3.34 4.51 1.36
CA ILE A 163 3.10 5.94 1.21
C ILE A 163 3.43 6.42 -0.21
N LEU A 164 4.54 5.95 -0.81
CA LEU A 164 4.85 6.23 -2.21
C LEU A 164 3.77 5.71 -3.16
N ALA A 165 3.20 4.53 -2.89
CA ALA A 165 2.10 3.99 -3.66
C ALA A 165 0.84 4.87 -3.56
N VAL A 166 0.52 5.38 -2.36
CA VAL A 166 -0.57 6.36 -2.18
C VAL A 166 -0.32 7.61 -3.02
N PHE A 167 0.91 8.14 -3.03
CA PHE A 167 1.27 9.28 -3.88
C PHE A 167 1.17 8.96 -5.37
N MET A 168 1.55 7.75 -5.80
CA MET A 168 1.41 7.31 -7.19
C MET A 168 -0.07 7.26 -7.61
N TRP A 169 -0.95 6.73 -6.75
CA TRP A 169 -2.38 6.65 -7.04
C TRP A 169 -3.09 8.00 -6.94
N TRP A 170 -2.50 8.96 -6.24
CA TRP A 170 -3.13 10.25 -5.99
C TRP A 170 -3.56 11.01 -7.26
N PRO A 171 -2.69 11.29 -8.27
CA PRO A 171 -3.08 11.97 -9.50
C PRO A 171 -4.18 11.28 -10.32
N LEU A 172 -4.33 9.96 -10.15
CA LEU A 172 -5.32 9.17 -10.86
C LEU A 172 -6.69 9.25 -10.22
N VAL A 173 -6.72 9.14 -8.89
CA VAL A 173 -7.94 8.92 -8.10
C VAL A 173 -8.47 10.19 -7.45
N ASN A 174 -7.62 11.21 -7.27
CA ASN A 174 -7.99 12.44 -6.57
C ASN A 174 -9.21 13.13 -7.21
N GLN A 175 -10.18 13.45 -6.36
CA GLN A 175 -11.43 14.13 -6.72
C GLN A 175 -11.45 15.61 -6.32
N LEU A 176 -10.41 16.13 -5.67
CA LEU A 176 -10.33 17.52 -5.24
C LEU A 176 -10.38 18.48 -6.45
N PRO A 177 -11.33 19.41 -6.49
CA PRO A 177 -11.45 20.37 -7.60
C PRO A 177 -10.29 21.37 -7.65
N GLU A 178 -9.71 21.70 -6.49
CA GLU A 178 -8.60 22.66 -6.35
C GLU A 178 -7.26 22.13 -6.85
N GLN A 179 -7.11 20.81 -7.01
CA GLN A 179 -5.86 20.21 -7.45
C GLN A 179 -5.83 20.03 -8.96
N ARG A 180 -4.64 20.23 -9.55
CA ARG A 180 -4.42 20.07 -10.99
C ARG A 180 -4.74 18.64 -11.41
N LYS A 181 -5.88 18.48 -12.09
CA LYS A 181 -6.24 17.22 -12.73
C LYS A 181 -5.34 17.00 -13.94
N LEU A 182 -4.80 15.80 -14.08
CA LEU A 182 -4.15 15.37 -15.31
C LEU A 182 -5.13 15.53 -16.48
N SER A 183 -4.67 16.10 -17.61
CA SER A 183 -5.46 16.10 -18.85
C SER A 183 -5.75 14.66 -19.28
N ARG A 184 -6.84 14.42 -20.03
CA ARG A 184 -7.25 13.06 -20.41
C ARG A 184 -6.10 12.27 -21.06
N LEU A 185 -5.36 12.89 -21.99
CA LEU A 185 -4.19 12.31 -22.62
C LEU A 185 -3.08 11.95 -21.62
N LYS A 186 -2.76 12.86 -20.69
CA LYS A 186 -1.74 12.59 -19.67
C LYS A 186 -2.18 11.51 -18.68
N LYS A 187 -3.48 11.39 -18.37
CA LYS A 187 -4.01 10.25 -17.58
C LYS A 187 -3.80 8.93 -18.29
N VAL A 188 -4.14 8.85 -19.57
CA VAL A 188 -3.94 7.63 -20.37
C VAL A 188 -2.46 7.26 -20.42
N GLY A 189 -1.58 8.21 -20.73
CA GLY A 189 -0.13 7.97 -20.73
C GLY A 189 0.40 7.56 -19.35
N TYR A 190 -0.13 8.13 -18.27
CA TYR A 190 0.26 7.78 -16.90
C TYR A 190 -0.16 6.37 -16.51
N ILE A 191 -1.40 5.98 -16.81
CA ILE A 191 -1.91 4.62 -16.59
C ILE A 191 -1.09 3.63 -17.42
N PHE A 192 -0.85 3.96 -18.69
CA PHE A 192 -0.05 3.14 -19.59
C PHE A 192 1.37 2.92 -19.05
N LEU A 193 2.06 4.00 -18.65
CA LEU A 193 3.38 3.92 -18.01
C LEU A 193 3.35 3.09 -16.73
N GLY A 194 2.36 3.30 -15.85
CA GLY A 194 2.23 2.55 -14.61
C GLY A 194 2.02 1.05 -14.83
N ILE A 195 1.14 0.68 -15.76
CA ILE A 195 0.87 -0.72 -16.11
C ILE A 195 2.10 -1.34 -16.76
N VAL A 196 2.75 -0.65 -17.70
CA VAL A 196 3.94 -1.17 -18.39
C VAL A 196 5.06 -1.42 -17.39
N ILE A 197 5.34 -0.48 -16.47
CA ILE A 197 6.39 -0.68 -15.48
C ILE A 197 6.04 -1.81 -14.50
N ALA A 198 4.80 -1.87 -14.02
CA ALA A 198 4.35 -2.97 -13.15
C ALA A 198 4.46 -4.33 -13.85
N PHE A 199 4.07 -4.41 -15.13
CA PHE A 199 4.13 -5.63 -15.92
C PHE A 199 5.58 -6.05 -16.20
N ILE A 200 6.45 -5.11 -16.58
CA ILE A 200 7.89 -5.37 -16.75
C ILE A 200 8.50 -5.87 -15.44
N THR A 201 8.17 -5.23 -14.32
CA THR A 201 8.67 -5.63 -13.00
C THR A 201 8.23 -7.06 -12.67
N LEU A 202 6.95 -7.38 -12.89
CA LEU A 202 6.40 -8.72 -12.66
C LEU A 202 7.03 -9.77 -13.59
N MET A 203 7.19 -9.47 -14.89
CA MET A 203 7.81 -10.38 -15.85
C MET A 203 9.28 -10.63 -15.51
N PHE A 204 10.00 -9.60 -15.09
CA PHE A 204 11.40 -9.71 -14.69
C PHE A 204 11.55 -10.60 -13.46
N MET A 205 10.68 -10.42 -12.46
CA MET A 205 10.57 -11.28 -11.28
C MET A 205 10.35 -12.75 -11.66
N VAL A 206 9.35 -13.02 -12.53
CA VAL A 206 9.07 -14.39 -13.01
C VAL A 206 10.24 -15.00 -13.80
N SER A 207 10.94 -14.18 -14.59
CA SER A 207 12.08 -14.65 -15.40
C SER A 207 13.26 -15.07 -14.52
N LEU A 208 13.57 -14.29 -13.48
CA LEU A 208 14.60 -14.65 -12.49
C LEU A 208 14.24 -15.90 -11.70
N PHE A 209 12.95 -16.09 -11.38
CA PHE A 209 12.48 -17.32 -10.77
C PHE A 209 12.77 -18.55 -11.64
N LEU A 210 12.38 -18.51 -12.92
CA LEU A 210 12.63 -19.60 -13.88
C LEU A 210 14.13 -19.90 -13.98
N LEU A 211 14.98 -18.88 -14.07
CA LEU A 211 16.44 -19.03 -14.13
C LEU A 211 17.02 -19.65 -12.84
N SER A 212 16.55 -19.21 -11.67
CA SER A 212 16.98 -19.78 -10.38
C SER A 212 16.51 -21.21 -10.15
N SER A 213 15.43 -21.61 -10.82
CA SER A 213 14.89 -22.97 -10.77
C SER A 213 15.63 -23.91 -11.71
N SER A 214 16.13 -23.42 -12.85
CA SER A 214 16.91 -24.23 -13.80
C SER A 214 18.34 -24.51 -13.34
N ILE A 215 18.93 -23.65 -12.49
CA ILE A 215 20.28 -23.82 -11.94
C ILE A 215 20.29 -24.83 -10.76
N ARG A 216 19.12 -25.14 -10.18
CA ARG A 216 18.97 -26.07 -9.05
C ARG A 216 18.77 -27.54 -9.45
N TYR A 217 18.99 -27.88 -10.73
CA TYR A 217 18.99 -29.25 -11.26
C TYR A 217 20.34 -29.59 -11.87
#